data_AF-A0A4Y2L539-F1
#
_entry.id   AF-A0A4Y2L539-F1
#
_cell.length_a   1.000
_cell.length_b   1.000
_cell.length_c   1.000
_cell.angle_alpha   90.00
_cell.angle_beta   90.00
_cell.angle_gamma   90.00
#
_symmetry.space_group_name_H-M   'P 1'
#
loop_
_entity.id
_entity.type
_entity.pdbx_description
1 polymer ?
#
loop_
_entity_poly.entity_id
_entity_poly.type
_entity_poly.pdbx_seq_one_letter_code
_entity_poly.pdbx_strand_id
1 'polypeptide(L)'
;MPQSFSGPIGAQLSKCEKLPVINFKSNECEISEIERKILSKDQQYLLDINYVVKSGSSPEDLSVREPGPLSHSRWLTTANRVLRLYLSIENPTDEHKILVSFIPKSCMPVWVHIKKGKYFTNGPEHVFEVIKSSSFLPENLC
;
A
#
# COMPACT_ATOMS: atom_id res chain seq x y z
N MET A 1 -9.88 -3.06 22.84
CA MET A 1 -9.18 -3.01 21.54
C MET A 1 -8.42 -1.68 21.47
N PRO A 2 -7.13 -1.65 21.09
CA PRO A 2 -6.47 -0.38 20.80
C PRO A 2 -7.25 0.32 19.70
N GLN A 3 -7.60 1.60 19.90
CA GLN A 3 -8.36 2.39 18.92
C GLN A 3 -7.46 3.08 17.90
N SER A 4 -6.15 3.06 18.11
CA SER A 4 -5.18 3.79 17.29
C SER A 4 -3.84 3.06 17.24
N PHE A 5 -3.16 3.18 16.09
CA PHE A 5 -1.75 2.84 15.97
C PHE A 5 -0.89 3.83 16.75
N SER A 6 0.18 3.34 17.36
CA SER A 6 1.17 4.13 18.10
C SER A 6 2.44 4.33 17.27
N GLY A 7 3.36 5.16 17.79
CA GLY A 7 4.62 5.50 17.14
C GLY A 7 4.49 6.64 16.11
N PRO A 8 5.63 7.13 15.58
CA PRO A 8 5.66 8.35 14.77
C PRO A 8 4.79 8.28 13.51
N ILE A 9 4.79 7.13 12.82
CA ILE A 9 4.00 6.91 11.61
C ILE A 9 2.55 6.52 11.98
N GLY A 10 2.39 5.57 12.91
CA GLY A 10 1.09 5.03 13.28
C GLY A 10 0.11 6.09 13.76
N ALA A 11 0.57 7.05 14.56
CA ALA A 11 -0.27 8.14 15.05
C ALA A 11 -0.82 9.05 13.92
N GLN A 12 -0.11 9.16 12.80
CA GLN A 12 -0.48 10.01 11.66
C GLN A 12 -1.49 9.35 10.72
N LEU A 13 -1.58 8.02 10.71
CA LEU A 13 -2.49 7.27 9.81
C LEU A 13 -3.97 7.60 10.01
N SER A 14 -4.37 8.02 11.22
CA SER A 14 -5.74 8.45 11.51
C SER A 14 -6.12 9.77 10.84
N LYS A 15 -5.14 10.61 10.50
CA LYS A 15 -5.35 11.97 9.97
C LYS A 15 -5.06 12.09 8.47
N CYS A 16 -4.42 11.08 7.86
CA CYS A 16 -3.92 11.14 6.48
C CYS A 16 -5.00 11.51 5.43
N GLU A 17 -6.25 11.11 5.63
CA GLU A 17 -7.38 11.42 4.73
C GLU A 17 -7.69 12.92 4.63
N LYS A 18 -7.34 13.70 5.67
CA LYS A 18 -7.59 15.16 5.72
C LYS A 18 -6.43 15.98 5.18
N LEU A 19 -5.28 15.35 4.92
CA LEU A 19 -4.09 16.05 4.45
C LEU A 19 -4.15 16.24 2.93
N PRO A 20 -3.74 17.40 2.39
CA PRO A 20 -3.66 17.59 0.95
C PRO A 20 -2.61 16.67 0.34
N VAL A 21 -2.81 16.27 -0.92
CA VAL A 21 -1.73 15.68 -1.71
C VAL A 21 -0.78 16.80 -2.12
N ILE A 22 0.52 16.60 -1.90
CA ILE A 22 1.57 17.56 -2.24
C ILE A 22 2.53 16.94 -3.27
N ASN A 23 3.63 17.62 -3.59
CA ASN A 23 4.69 17.03 -4.40
C ASN A 23 5.40 15.90 -3.62
N PHE A 24 5.55 14.74 -4.26
CA PHE A 24 6.24 13.58 -3.69
C PHE A 24 7.15 12.93 -4.74
N LYS A 25 8.11 12.11 -4.29
CA LYS A 25 9.00 11.38 -5.19
C LYS A 25 8.33 10.09 -5.66
N SER A 26 8.41 9.80 -6.95
CA SER A 26 7.95 8.50 -7.45
C SER A 26 8.77 7.35 -6.85
N ASN A 27 8.16 6.17 -6.78
CA ASN A 27 8.84 4.94 -6.41
C ASN A 27 8.63 3.87 -7.48
N GLU A 28 9.73 3.34 -8.01
CA GLU A 28 9.69 2.30 -9.03
C GLU A 28 9.07 1.02 -8.47
N CYS A 29 8.05 0.51 -9.15
CA CYS A 29 7.45 -0.79 -8.86
C CYS A 29 6.80 -1.39 -10.11
N GLU A 30 6.70 -2.71 -10.11
CA GLU A 30 5.88 -3.43 -11.06
C GLU A 30 4.46 -3.53 -10.51
N ILE A 31 3.48 -3.07 -11.28
CA ILE A 31 2.06 -3.18 -10.93
C ILE A 31 1.47 -4.17 -11.91
N SER A 32 1.20 -5.38 -11.43
CA SER A 32 0.59 -6.42 -12.24
C SER A 32 -0.84 -6.04 -12.63
N GLU A 33 -1.20 -6.33 -13.88
CA GLU A 33 -2.56 -6.11 -14.35
C GLU A 33 -3.54 -7.03 -13.61
N ILE A 34 -4.64 -6.43 -13.17
CA ILE A 34 -5.75 -7.11 -12.52
C ILE A 34 -7.06 -6.48 -13.00
N GLU A 35 -8.07 -7.32 -13.20
CA GLU A 35 -9.36 -6.86 -13.67
C GLU A 35 -10.06 -6.02 -12.59
N ARG A 36 -10.29 -4.72 -12.87
CA ARG A 36 -10.85 -3.80 -11.86
C ARG A 36 -12.25 -4.18 -11.38
N LYS A 37 -13.05 -4.85 -12.23
CA LYS A 37 -14.45 -5.22 -11.92
C LYS A 37 -14.57 -6.24 -10.78
N ILE A 38 -13.52 -6.99 -10.49
CA ILE A 38 -13.50 -7.98 -9.39
C ILE A 38 -13.00 -7.40 -8.06
N LEU A 39 -12.70 -6.09 -8.02
CA LEU A 39 -12.10 -5.42 -6.87
C LEU A 39 -13.14 -4.65 -6.04
N SER A 40 -13.04 -4.75 -4.72
CA SER A 40 -13.79 -3.86 -3.81
C SER A 40 -13.30 -2.42 -3.91
N LYS A 41 -14.04 -1.47 -3.34
CA LYS A 41 -13.65 -0.04 -3.31
C LYS A 41 -12.25 0.17 -2.71
N ASP A 42 -11.99 -0.41 -1.54
CA ASP A 42 -10.67 -0.30 -0.89
C ASP A 42 -9.54 -0.89 -1.76
N GLN A 43 -9.82 -1.96 -2.51
CA GLN A 43 -8.85 -2.62 -3.39
C GLN A 43 -8.58 -1.80 -4.65
N GLN A 44 -9.60 -1.16 -5.22
CA GLN A 44 -9.42 -0.22 -6.32
C GLN A 44 -8.62 0.99 -5.88
N TYR A 45 -8.89 1.52 -4.67
CA TYR A 45 -8.09 2.58 -4.08
C TYR A 45 -6.62 2.15 -3.96
N LEU A 46 -6.34 0.96 -3.44
CA LEU A 46 -4.97 0.43 -3.33
C LEU A 46 -4.27 0.40 -4.69
N LEU A 47 -4.96 -0.10 -5.72
CA LEU A 47 -4.42 -0.17 -7.08
C LEU A 47 -4.10 1.24 -7.62
N ASP A 48 -5.03 2.18 -7.48
CA ASP A 48 -4.87 3.54 -8.00
C ASP A 48 -3.77 4.32 -7.29
N ILE A 49 -3.69 4.24 -5.95
CA ILE A 49 -2.64 4.93 -5.21
C ILE A 49 -1.26 4.35 -5.51
N ASN A 50 -1.15 3.05 -5.81
CA ASN A 50 0.10 2.45 -6.28
C ASN A 50 0.52 3.02 -7.65
N TYR A 51 -0.41 3.22 -8.59
CA TYR A 51 -0.11 3.88 -9.87
C TYR A 51 0.34 5.33 -9.69
N VAL A 52 -0.25 6.05 -8.73
CA VAL A 52 0.16 7.42 -8.38
C VAL A 52 1.57 7.44 -7.80
N VAL A 53 1.87 6.56 -6.84
CA VAL A 53 3.21 6.39 -6.27
C VAL A 53 4.24 6.06 -7.37
N LYS A 54 3.89 5.16 -8.30
CA LYS A 54 4.77 4.77 -9.41
C LYS A 54 5.03 5.92 -10.37
N SER A 55 4.00 6.68 -10.74
CA SER A 55 4.10 7.75 -11.72
C SER A 55 4.65 9.06 -11.16
N GLY A 56 4.57 9.27 -9.84
CA GLY A 56 4.89 10.55 -9.21
C GLY A 56 3.84 11.64 -9.45
N SER A 57 2.68 11.29 -10.01
CA SER A 57 1.61 12.24 -10.35
C SER A 57 0.28 11.73 -9.81
N SER A 58 -0.44 12.61 -9.11
CA SER A 58 -1.76 12.30 -8.54
C SER A 58 -2.85 13.02 -9.31
N PRO A 59 -3.93 12.33 -9.72
CA PRO A 59 -5.13 13.02 -10.17
C PRO A 59 -5.83 13.67 -8.96
N GLU A 60 -6.56 14.76 -9.21
CA GLU A 60 -7.24 15.52 -8.14
C GLU A 60 -8.24 14.68 -7.36
N ASP A 61 -8.94 13.76 -8.04
CA ASP A 61 -9.98 12.91 -7.46
C ASP A 61 -9.45 11.91 -6.43
N LEU A 62 -8.16 11.53 -6.48
CA LEU A 62 -7.58 10.61 -5.49
C LEU A 62 -7.57 11.25 -4.10
N SER A 63 -7.35 12.57 -4.01
CA SER A 63 -7.23 13.28 -2.73
C SER A 63 -8.53 13.28 -1.91
N VAL A 64 -9.68 13.25 -2.60
CA VAL A 64 -11.02 13.28 -1.99
C VAL A 64 -11.59 11.89 -1.71
N ARG A 65 -10.97 10.83 -2.24
CA ARG A 65 -11.39 9.45 -1.99
C ARG A 65 -10.91 8.99 -0.61
N GLU A 66 -11.79 8.31 0.12
CA GLU A 66 -11.42 7.74 1.41
C GLU A 66 -10.54 6.50 1.23
N PRO A 67 -9.38 6.41 1.91
CA PRO A 67 -8.49 5.24 1.84
C PRO A 67 -9.06 3.98 2.53
N GLY A 68 -10.26 4.08 3.11
CA GLY A 68 -10.92 3.06 3.93
C GLY A 68 -10.64 3.23 5.43
N PRO A 69 -11.41 2.57 6.30
CA PRO A 69 -11.27 2.74 7.76
C PRO A 69 -9.95 2.18 8.28
N LEU A 70 -9.36 2.87 9.25
CA LEU A 70 -8.17 2.39 9.96
C LEU A 70 -8.54 1.15 10.79
N SER A 71 -7.86 0.04 10.57
CA SER A 71 -8.14 -1.22 11.25
C SER A 71 -6.86 -2.03 11.43
N HIS A 72 -6.59 -2.42 12.67
CA HIS A 72 -5.40 -3.21 13.03
C HIS A 72 -5.35 -4.59 12.35
N SER A 73 -6.51 -5.18 12.01
CA SER A 73 -6.58 -6.50 11.37
C SER A 73 -6.59 -6.44 9.84
N ARG A 74 -6.79 -5.26 9.24
CA ARG A 74 -6.93 -5.09 7.79
C ARG A 74 -5.68 -4.41 7.24
N TRP A 75 -4.73 -5.24 6.79
CA TRP A 75 -3.49 -4.76 6.18
C TRP A 75 -3.76 -3.82 5.00
N LEU A 76 -4.79 -4.09 4.19
CA LEU A 76 -5.08 -3.36 2.96
C LEU A 76 -5.46 -1.89 3.21
N THR A 77 -6.34 -1.62 4.19
CA THR A 77 -6.70 -0.23 4.52
C THR A 77 -5.58 0.49 5.26
N THR A 78 -4.76 -0.25 6.02
CA THR A 78 -3.53 0.28 6.61
C THR A 78 -2.52 0.69 5.53
N ALA A 79 -2.31 -0.15 4.52
CA ALA A 79 -1.45 0.13 3.37
C ALA A 79 -1.94 1.34 2.57
N ASN A 80 -3.25 1.43 2.29
CA ASN A 80 -3.86 2.59 1.66
C ASN A 80 -3.55 3.88 2.41
N ARG A 81 -3.68 3.87 3.75
CA ARG A 81 -3.41 5.03 4.61
C ARG A 81 -1.93 5.38 4.68
N VAL A 82 -1.03 4.39 4.71
CA VAL A 82 0.43 4.61 4.66
C VAL A 82 0.83 5.29 3.35
N LEU A 83 0.35 4.78 2.21
CA LEU A 83 0.61 5.41 0.92
C LEU A 83 -0.03 6.80 0.85
N ARG A 84 -1.28 6.97 1.30
CA ARG A 84 -1.95 8.28 1.34
C ARG A 84 -1.21 9.31 2.19
N LEU A 85 -0.61 8.86 3.29
CA LEU A 85 0.22 9.68 4.15
C LEU A 85 1.51 10.11 3.43
N TYR A 86 2.18 9.21 2.69
CA TYR A 86 3.39 9.55 1.93
C TYR A 86 3.16 10.64 0.89
N LEU A 87 2.00 10.62 0.21
CA LEU A 87 1.60 11.65 -0.75
C LEU A 87 1.38 13.03 -0.10
N SER A 88 1.40 13.12 1.23
CA SER A 88 1.05 14.31 2.02
C SER A 88 2.17 14.80 2.94
N ILE A 89 3.38 14.24 2.85
CA ILE A 89 4.51 14.63 3.70
C ILE A 89 5.63 15.24 2.85
N GLU A 90 6.02 16.47 3.18
CA GLU A 90 7.07 17.20 2.44
C GLU A 90 8.45 16.52 2.59
N ASN A 91 8.75 16.04 3.80
CA ASN A 91 10.04 15.47 4.16
C ASN A 91 9.88 14.05 4.70
N PRO A 92 9.67 13.03 3.83
CA PRO A 92 9.49 11.65 4.26
C PRO A 92 10.78 11.11 4.89
N THR A 93 10.67 10.54 6.09
CA THR A 93 11.77 9.84 6.76
C THR A 93 12.11 8.53 6.02
N ASP A 94 13.22 7.90 6.37
CA ASP A 94 13.63 6.65 5.72
C ASP A 94 12.64 5.52 6.00
N GLU A 95 11.98 5.50 7.16
CA GLU A 95 10.90 4.56 7.46
C GLU A 95 9.70 4.74 6.53
N HIS A 96 9.35 5.99 6.17
CA HIS A 96 8.30 6.25 5.18
C HIS A 96 8.69 5.68 3.82
N LYS A 97 9.93 5.93 3.38
CA LYS A 97 10.44 5.44 2.09
C LYS A 97 10.50 3.91 2.05
N ILE A 98 10.89 3.27 3.15
CA ILE A 98 10.89 1.80 3.28
C ILE A 98 9.48 1.26 3.10
N LEU A 99 8.48 1.82 3.80
CA LEU A 99 7.09 1.36 3.69
C LEU A 99 6.51 1.55 2.28
N VAL A 100 6.80 2.70 1.66
CA VAL A 100 6.32 3.03 0.30
C VAL A 100 7.04 2.22 -0.77
N SER A 101 8.24 1.73 -0.49
CA SER A 101 8.91 0.69 -1.29
C SER A 101 8.33 -0.69 -1.05
N PHE A 102 8.04 -1.02 0.21
CA PHE A 102 7.62 -2.34 0.62
C PHE A 102 6.22 -2.72 0.12
N ILE A 103 5.24 -1.83 0.28
CA ILE A 103 3.85 -2.11 -0.09
C ILE A 103 3.70 -2.46 -1.58
N PRO A 104 4.20 -1.64 -2.52
CA PRO A 104 4.06 -1.93 -3.96
C PRO A 104 4.90 -3.11 -4.42
N LYS A 105 6.07 -3.36 -3.82
CA LYS A 105 7.00 -4.39 -4.30
C LYS A 105 6.79 -5.75 -3.64
N SER A 106 6.23 -5.81 -2.42
CA SER A 106 6.03 -7.07 -1.69
C SER A 106 4.56 -7.38 -1.45
N CYS A 107 3.79 -6.46 -0.86
CA CYS A 107 2.39 -6.75 -0.53
C CYS A 107 1.50 -6.85 -1.79
N MET A 108 1.73 -5.98 -2.76
CA MET A 108 0.90 -5.91 -3.99
C MET A 108 1.02 -7.16 -4.87
N PRO A 109 2.21 -7.67 -5.22
CA PRO A 109 2.34 -8.89 -6.03
C PRO A 109 1.64 -10.09 -5.38
N VAL A 110 1.85 -10.30 -4.08
CA VAL A 110 1.19 -11.34 -3.29
C VAL A 110 -0.33 -11.18 -3.32
N TRP A 111 -0.83 -9.97 -3.12
CA TRP A 111 -2.27 -9.68 -3.16
C TRP A 111 -2.87 -9.98 -4.54
N VAL A 112 -2.21 -9.57 -5.62
CA VAL A 112 -2.66 -9.86 -6.99
C VAL A 112 -2.67 -11.37 -7.24
N HIS A 113 -1.63 -12.07 -6.79
CA HIS A 113 -1.51 -13.52 -6.95
C HIS A 113 -2.66 -14.24 -6.22
N ILE A 114 -2.96 -13.89 -4.97
CA ILE A 114 -4.12 -14.40 -4.20
C ILE A 114 -5.45 -14.11 -4.91
N LYS A 115 -5.59 -12.93 -5.53
CA LYS A 115 -6.81 -12.59 -6.27
C LYS A 115 -7.02 -13.42 -7.53
N LYS A 116 -5.94 -13.81 -8.19
CA LYS A 116 -5.95 -14.66 -9.39
C LYS A 116 -6.10 -16.15 -9.02
N GLY A 117 -5.38 -16.63 -8.00
CA GLY A 117 -5.39 -18.01 -7.50
C GLY A 117 -6.23 -18.16 -6.23
N LYS A 118 -7.55 -18.31 -6.39
CA LYS A 118 -8.49 -18.33 -5.25
C LYS A 118 -8.62 -19.70 -4.57
N TYR A 119 -8.03 -20.76 -5.13
CA TYR A 119 -8.16 -22.11 -4.61
C TYR A 119 -7.06 -22.42 -3.60
N PHE A 120 -7.37 -23.27 -2.63
CA PHE A 120 -6.39 -23.73 -1.64
C PHE A 120 -5.19 -24.42 -2.28
N THR A 121 -5.38 -25.08 -3.43
CA THR A 121 -4.31 -25.71 -4.21
C THR A 121 -3.28 -24.71 -4.74
N ASN A 122 -3.60 -23.42 -4.84
CA ASN A 122 -2.64 -22.36 -5.17
C ASN A 122 -1.79 -21.91 -3.96
N GLY A 123 -2.05 -22.45 -2.77
CA GLY A 123 -1.33 -22.10 -1.53
C GLY A 123 0.19 -22.08 -1.65
N PRO A 124 0.83 -23.13 -2.19
CA PRO A 124 2.29 -23.15 -2.38
C PRO A 124 2.81 -22.02 -3.27
N GLU A 125 2.06 -21.65 -4.31
CA GLU A 125 2.43 -20.55 -5.22
C GLU A 125 2.36 -19.21 -4.50
N HIS A 126 1.34 -18.98 -3.65
CA HIS A 126 1.24 -17.79 -2.80
C HIS A 126 2.42 -17.65 -1.84
N VAL A 127 2.84 -18.75 -1.20
CA VAL A 127 3.99 -18.74 -0.29
C VAL A 127 5.29 -18.43 -1.06
N PHE A 128 5.48 -19.05 -2.22
CA PHE A 128 6.64 -18.78 -3.05
C PHE A 128 6.69 -17.31 -3.49
N GLU A 129 5.56 -16.73 -3.90
CA GLU A 129 5.49 -15.32 -4.29
C GLU A 129 5.82 -14.39 -3.11
N VAL A 130 5.36 -14.70 -1.89
CA VAL A 130 5.74 -13.92 -0.69
C VAL A 130 7.26 -13.91 -0.47
N ILE A 131 7.91 -15.08 -0.55
CA ILE A 131 9.36 -15.21 -0.35
C ILE A 131 10.12 -14.44 -1.43
N LYS A 132 9.70 -14.61 -2.68
CA LYS A 132 10.31 -13.93 -3.83
C LYS A 132 10.13 -12.41 -3.69
N SER A 133 8.92 -11.96 -3.38
CA SER A 133 8.60 -10.54 -3.30
C SER A 133 9.22 -9.88 -2.08
N SER A 134 9.52 -10.58 -0.98
CA SER A 134 10.18 -9.95 0.18
C SER A 134 11.70 -9.81 0.04
N SER A 135 12.32 -10.47 -0.94
CA SER A 135 13.78 -10.56 -1.09
C SER A 135 14.52 -9.24 -1.31
N PHE A 136 13.82 -8.15 -1.65
CA PHE A 136 14.43 -6.82 -1.78
C PHE A 136 14.58 -6.08 -0.45
N LEU A 137 13.99 -6.58 0.64
CA LEU A 137 14.08 -5.93 1.93
C LEU A 137 15.52 -6.02 2.48
N PRO A 138 16.00 -4.97 3.17
CA PRO A 138 17.25 -5.02 3.91
C PRO A 138 17.29 -6.21 4.87
N GLU A 139 18.45 -6.87 5.01
CA GLU A 139 18.61 -8.04 5.90
C GLU A 139 18.20 -7.76 7.34
N ASN A 140 18.34 -6.52 7.82
CA ASN A 140 17.92 -6.12 9.16
C ASN A 140 16.40 -6.01 9.35
N LEU A 141 15.61 -6.25 8.30
CA LEU A 141 14.15 -6.25 8.28
C LEU A 141 13.55 -7.59 7.80
N CYS A 142 14.39 -8.58 7.46
CA CYS A 142 13.99 -9.93 7.05
C CYS A 142 13.97 -10.91 8.24
#